data_AF-A0A1Q7QD60-F1
#
_entry.id   AF-A0A1Q7QD60-F1
#
_cell.length_a   1.000
_cell.length_b   1.000
_cell.length_c   1.000
_cell.angle_alpha   90.00
_cell.angle_beta   90.00
_cell.angle_gamma   90.00
#
_symmetry.space_group_name_H-M   'P 1'
#
loop_
_entity.id
_entity.type
_entity.pdbx_description
1 polymer ?
#
loop_
_entity_poly.entity_id
_entity_poly.type
_entity_poly.pdbx_seq_one_letter_code
_entity_poly.pdbx_strand_id
1 'polypeptide(L)'
;MALRQPSSQDETERGVLGLSDAQLGSVAEDQLATATVRSAPGMAAVAFPLVDLGFDLYLRRIRTLRAHPVQIKARSFLVDGEFQASITSLHPDPNGYILLPYVPPPDWQLDPRLWAIPIPEFLKAAQPHGSGYIFSGYLDGRFPQSAMNKFLIDARQLRRQWLERIPGWKDPVNVPQVGVTSASEEVPRPASRAFGKYGELWLASQLMRAGLQNVVLAQDRLRVDCVDLLLHDLSSSAVGGLVIHTSSVNARGIVQFRIRHDTFFVDPRLLVVVIPCRNDGDLDETAFVIPAADLPAVTSASLDRGDPGYQGSFRLSPLAEKMRPYAVPSKKLGAGVLERLFPGRLSDRAKPGA
;
A
#
# COMPACT_ATOMS: atom_id res chain seq x y z
N MET A 1 -2.26 -49.73 38.67
CA MET A 1 -2.82 -48.44 39.14
C MET A 1 -2.28 -47.34 38.25
N ALA A 2 -3.08 -46.91 37.27
CA ALA A 2 -2.77 -45.78 36.41
C ALA A 2 -3.35 -44.52 37.07
N LEU A 3 -2.48 -43.56 37.40
CA LEU A 3 -2.89 -42.24 37.83
C LEU A 3 -3.26 -41.43 36.58
N ARG A 4 -4.56 -41.19 36.41
CA ARG A 4 -5.11 -40.26 35.42
C ARG A 4 -4.49 -38.88 35.62
N GLN A 5 -3.85 -38.36 34.56
CA GLN A 5 -3.68 -36.92 34.41
C GLN A 5 -5.07 -36.27 34.26
N PRO A 6 -5.34 -35.12 34.89
CA PRO A 6 -6.52 -34.34 34.56
C PRO A 6 -6.38 -33.85 33.12
N SER A 7 -7.39 -34.18 32.32
CA SER A 7 -7.55 -33.74 30.95
C SER A 7 -7.68 -32.21 30.88
N SER A 8 -7.04 -31.65 29.86
CA SER A 8 -7.17 -30.31 29.29
C SER A 8 -8.63 -29.80 29.20
N GLN A 9 -9.15 -29.27 30.30
CA GLN A 9 -10.39 -28.52 30.36
C GLN A 9 -10.09 -27.21 31.08
N ASP A 10 -9.55 -26.23 30.35
CA ASP A 10 -9.55 -24.82 30.79
C ASP A 10 -9.22 -23.80 29.68
N GLU A 11 -8.97 -24.22 28.43
CA GLU A 11 -8.86 -23.28 27.31
C GLU A 11 -10.23 -22.86 26.76
N THR A 12 -11.33 -23.43 27.26
CA THR A 12 -12.70 -23.13 26.80
C THR A 12 -13.45 -22.14 27.69
N GLU A 13 -12.98 -21.84 28.91
CA GLU A 13 -13.65 -20.90 29.83
C GLU A 13 -13.16 -19.44 29.74
N ARG A 14 -12.14 -19.15 28.92
CA ARG A 14 -11.81 -17.77 28.48
C ARG A 14 -12.22 -17.48 27.04
N GLY A 15 -13.10 -18.30 26.49
CA GLY A 15 -13.74 -18.03 25.21
C GLY A 15 -14.72 -16.86 25.36
N VAL A 16 -14.31 -15.67 24.94
CA VAL A 16 -15.26 -14.59 24.64
C VAL A 16 -16.32 -15.18 23.71
N LEU A 17 -17.60 -15.18 24.10
CA LEU A 17 -18.71 -15.44 23.19
C LEU A 17 -18.59 -14.45 22.02
N GLY A 18 -18.05 -14.88 20.87
CA GLY A 18 -17.76 -13.95 19.78
C GLY A 18 -16.60 -14.32 18.85
N LEU A 19 -16.06 -13.29 18.21
CA LEU A 19 -14.97 -13.36 17.23
C LEU A 19 -13.65 -13.84 17.86
N SER A 20 -12.87 -14.64 17.11
CA SER A 20 -11.47 -14.91 17.47
C SER A 20 -10.59 -13.66 17.37
N ASP A 21 -9.42 -13.63 18.00
CA ASP A 21 -8.50 -12.48 17.94
C ASP A 21 -8.14 -12.09 16.49
N ALA A 22 -7.94 -13.08 15.62
CA ALA A 22 -7.66 -12.85 14.20
C ALA A 22 -8.86 -12.23 13.47
N GLN A 23 -10.08 -12.71 13.77
CA GLN A 23 -11.31 -12.14 13.23
C GLN A 23 -11.55 -10.71 13.74
N LEU A 24 -11.29 -10.46 15.03
CA LEU A 24 -11.40 -9.14 15.64
C LEU A 24 -10.43 -8.15 15.00
N GLY A 25 -9.17 -8.56 14.78
CA GLY A 25 -8.16 -7.77 14.06
C GLY A 25 -8.64 -7.40 12.66
N SER A 26 -9.08 -8.39 11.88
CA SER A 26 -9.59 -8.18 10.52
C SER A 26 -10.79 -7.23 10.48
N VAL A 27 -11.73 -7.37 11.43
CA VAL A 27 -12.90 -6.48 11.55
C VAL A 27 -12.46 -5.05 11.87
N ALA A 28 -11.52 -4.86 12.79
CA ALA A 28 -10.99 -3.55 13.12
C ALA A 28 -10.29 -2.89 11.93
N GLU A 29 -9.47 -3.64 11.19
CA GLU A 29 -8.79 -3.20 9.98
C GLU A 29 -9.78 -2.72 8.90
N ASP A 30 -10.78 -3.54 8.57
CA ASP A 30 -11.79 -3.21 7.56
C ASP A 30 -12.64 -1.99 7.96
N GLN A 31 -13.04 -1.90 9.23
CA GLN A 31 -13.81 -0.76 9.72
C GLN A 31 -12.98 0.53 9.73
N LEU A 32 -11.71 0.47 10.12
CA LEU A 32 -10.80 1.62 10.08
C LEU A 32 -10.50 2.07 8.65
N ALA A 33 -10.26 1.13 7.74
CA ALA A 33 -10.06 1.44 6.33
C ALA A 33 -11.31 2.14 5.75
N THR A 34 -12.49 1.61 6.05
CA THR A 34 -13.77 2.19 5.61
C THR A 34 -14.00 3.58 6.22
N ALA A 35 -13.78 3.74 7.53
CA ALA A 35 -13.94 5.01 8.23
C ALA A 35 -12.99 6.07 7.67
N THR A 36 -11.75 5.69 7.37
CA THR A 36 -10.73 6.57 6.77
C THR A 36 -11.21 7.13 5.44
N VAL A 37 -11.60 6.26 4.49
CA VAL A 37 -12.08 6.65 3.15
C VAL A 37 -13.33 7.52 3.26
N ARG A 38 -14.28 7.17 4.16
CA ARG A 38 -15.50 7.97 4.38
C ARG A 38 -15.22 9.35 4.97
N SER A 39 -14.22 9.48 5.84
CA SER A 39 -13.88 10.76 6.48
C SER A 39 -13.16 11.74 5.54
N ALA A 40 -12.54 11.23 4.48
CA ALA A 40 -11.70 11.99 3.55
C ALA A 40 -11.94 11.59 2.08
N PRO A 41 -13.18 11.74 1.57
CA PRO A 41 -13.54 11.31 0.22
C PRO A 41 -12.73 12.09 -0.82
N GLY A 42 -12.18 11.39 -1.81
CA GLY A 42 -11.34 11.97 -2.85
C GLY A 42 -9.96 12.45 -2.36
N MET A 43 -9.61 12.23 -1.09
CA MET A 43 -8.30 12.58 -0.53
C MET A 43 -7.51 11.37 -0.01
N ALA A 44 -8.18 10.39 0.58
CA ALA A 44 -7.54 9.23 1.19
C ALA A 44 -7.88 7.92 0.46
N ALA A 45 -6.87 7.08 0.31
CA ALA A 45 -6.98 5.68 -0.07
C ALA A 45 -6.36 4.81 1.03
N VAL A 46 -6.68 3.51 1.02
CA VAL A 46 -6.10 2.54 1.94
C VAL A 46 -5.65 1.33 1.15
N ALA A 47 -4.37 0.98 1.29
CA ALA A 47 -3.79 -0.23 0.71
C ALA A 47 -3.57 -1.29 1.76
N PHE A 48 -3.81 -2.55 1.39
CA PHE A 48 -3.54 -3.72 2.22
C PHE A 48 -2.31 -4.45 1.69
N PRO A 49 -1.36 -4.83 2.56
CA PRO A 49 -0.26 -5.71 2.20
C PRO A 49 -0.78 -7.02 1.59
N LEU A 50 -0.08 -7.52 0.58
CA LEU A 50 -0.33 -8.85 0.02
C LEU A 50 0.16 -9.97 0.96
N VAL A 51 1.17 -9.67 1.78
CA VAL A 51 1.72 -10.52 2.83
C VAL A 51 2.02 -9.63 4.02
N ASP A 52 1.65 -10.08 5.22
CA ASP A 52 1.97 -9.38 6.46
C ASP A 52 3.49 -9.48 6.75
N LEU A 53 4.13 -8.31 6.84
CA LEU A 53 5.52 -8.15 7.28
C LEU A 53 5.63 -7.10 8.41
N GLY A 54 4.58 -6.97 9.24
CA GLY A 54 4.55 -6.11 10.42
C GLY A 54 3.66 -4.87 10.31
N PHE A 55 2.99 -4.66 9.18
CA PHE A 55 2.01 -3.59 8.97
C PHE A 55 0.72 -4.18 8.42
N ASP A 56 -0.41 -3.75 8.94
CA ASP A 56 -1.72 -4.28 8.59
C ASP A 56 -2.36 -3.50 7.43
N LEU A 57 -2.06 -2.19 7.31
CA LEU A 57 -2.49 -1.37 6.18
C LEU A 57 -1.56 -0.18 5.90
N TYR A 58 -1.79 0.48 4.78
CA TYR A 58 -1.13 1.71 4.36
C TYR A 58 -2.17 2.79 4.11
N LEU A 59 -2.09 3.86 4.89
CA LEU A 59 -2.87 5.07 4.65
C LEU A 59 -2.21 5.86 3.53
N ARG A 60 -2.91 6.01 2.40
CA ARG A 60 -2.41 6.72 1.22
C ARG A 60 -3.15 8.03 0.99
N ARG A 61 -2.39 9.03 0.55
CA ARG A 61 -2.96 10.24 -0.01
C ARG A 61 -3.11 10.10 -1.52
N ILE A 62 -4.33 10.21 -2.01
CA ILE A 62 -4.68 10.05 -3.43
C ILE A 62 -3.87 11.02 -4.29
N ARG A 63 -3.44 10.54 -5.47
CA ARG A 63 -2.60 11.25 -6.45
C ARG A 63 -1.24 11.69 -5.91
N THR A 64 -0.72 10.96 -4.93
CA THR A 64 0.65 11.12 -4.42
C THR A 64 1.22 9.75 -4.03
N LEU A 65 2.54 9.67 -3.82
CA LEU A 65 3.16 8.52 -3.15
C LEU A 65 3.30 8.71 -1.63
N ARG A 66 2.61 9.69 -1.04
CA ARG A 66 2.57 9.83 0.41
C ARG A 66 1.72 8.70 0.99
N ALA A 67 2.40 7.70 1.54
CA ALA A 67 1.80 6.57 2.23
C ALA A 67 2.41 6.43 3.62
N HIS A 68 1.58 6.06 4.58
CA HIS A 68 1.98 5.85 5.96
C HIS A 68 1.65 4.40 6.35
N PRO A 69 2.65 3.59 6.71
CA PRO A 69 2.41 2.23 7.18
C PRO A 69 1.71 2.29 8.54
N VAL A 70 0.74 1.40 8.74
CA VAL A 70 -0.12 1.39 9.93
C VAL A 70 -0.16 -0.04 10.47
N GLN A 71 0.12 -0.17 11.77
CA GLN A 71 -0.15 -1.39 12.53
C GLN A 71 -1.37 -1.17 13.42
N ILE A 72 -2.28 -2.13 13.46
CA ILE A 72 -3.53 -2.10 14.20
C ILE A 72 -3.47 -3.20 15.27
N LYS A 73 -3.78 -2.84 16.52
CA LYS A 73 -3.96 -3.81 17.60
C LYS A 73 -5.27 -3.53 18.32
N ALA A 74 -6.28 -4.32 17.99
CA ALA A 74 -7.62 -4.16 18.51
C ALA A 74 -7.83 -4.92 19.83
N ARG A 75 -8.81 -4.47 20.62
CA ARG A 75 -9.33 -5.19 21.80
C ARG A 75 -10.84 -5.12 21.85
N SER A 76 -11.45 -6.16 22.40
CA SER A 76 -12.91 -6.26 22.59
C SER A 76 -13.35 -6.06 24.04
N PHE A 77 -12.40 -6.03 24.99
CA PHE A 77 -12.65 -5.76 26.40
C PHE A 77 -11.68 -4.71 26.96
N LEU A 78 -12.05 -4.14 28.11
CA LEU A 78 -11.24 -3.23 28.91
C LEU A 78 -10.91 -3.91 30.24
N VAL A 79 -9.72 -3.64 30.79
CA VAL A 79 -9.29 -4.12 32.11
C VAL A 79 -9.38 -2.94 33.07
N ASP A 80 -10.24 -3.02 34.08
CA ASP A 80 -10.52 -1.93 35.02
C ASP A 80 -10.90 -0.60 34.34
N GLY A 81 -11.56 -0.69 33.17
CA GLY A 81 -11.95 0.47 32.36
C GLY A 81 -10.83 1.01 31.46
N GLU A 82 -9.63 0.44 31.50
CA GLU A 82 -8.51 0.78 30.62
C GLU A 82 -8.43 -0.15 29.41
N PHE A 83 -8.11 0.43 28.26
CA PHE A 83 -7.65 -0.33 27.11
C PHE A 83 -6.24 -0.83 27.39
N GLN A 84 -6.00 -2.13 27.26
CA GLN A 84 -4.67 -2.71 27.43
C GLN A 84 -4.31 -3.60 26.24
N ALA A 85 -3.18 -3.31 25.61
CA ALA A 85 -2.67 -4.09 24.49
C ALA A 85 -1.20 -4.47 24.70
N SER A 86 -0.91 -5.75 24.48
CA SER A 86 0.45 -6.23 24.25
C SER A 86 0.71 -6.21 22.75
N ILE A 87 1.85 -5.63 22.38
CA ILE A 87 2.30 -5.43 21.02
C ILE A 87 3.60 -6.19 20.86
N THR A 88 3.48 -7.41 20.35
CA THR A 88 4.60 -8.26 19.96
C THR A 88 4.90 -8.00 18.48
N SER A 89 6.15 -7.70 18.14
CA SER A 89 6.59 -7.42 16.76
C SER A 89 6.06 -6.11 16.14
N LEU A 90 6.54 -4.98 16.66
CA LEU A 90 6.37 -3.65 16.05
C LEU A 90 7.57 -3.34 15.16
N HIS A 91 7.35 -3.12 13.86
CA HIS A 91 8.41 -2.65 12.97
C HIS A 91 8.70 -1.16 13.23
N PRO A 92 9.95 -0.74 13.52
CA PRO A 92 10.27 0.61 13.96
C PRO A 92 10.36 1.61 12.80
N ASP A 93 9.27 1.78 12.05
CA ASP A 93 9.22 2.73 10.94
C ASP A 93 8.98 4.17 11.42
N PRO A 94 9.86 5.14 11.08
CA PRO A 94 9.74 6.53 11.52
C PRO A 94 8.52 7.26 10.93
N ASN A 95 7.95 6.78 9.83
CA ASN A 95 6.79 7.35 9.17
C ASN A 95 5.48 6.62 9.49
N GLY A 96 5.57 5.53 10.26
CA GLY A 96 4.45 4.66 10.58
C GLY A 96 3.67 5.06 11.82
N TYR A 97 2.48 4.46 11.95
CA TYR A 97 1.57 4.65 13.08
C TYR A 97 1.14 3.32 13.66
N ILE A 98 0.89 3.32 14.97
CA ILE A 98 0.11 2.28 15.63
C ILE A 98 -1.28 2.82 15.97
N LEU A 99 -2.30 2.05 15.59
CA LEU A 99 -3.70 2.31 15.90
C LEU A 99 -4.20 1.29 16.90
N LEU A 100 -4.86 1.78 17.95
CA LEU A 100 -5.35 0.98 19.06
C LEU A 100 -6.88 1.14 19.18
N PRO A 101 -7.66 0.47 18.32
CA PRO A 101 -9.11 0.55 18.33
C PRO A 101 -9.74 -0.39 19.38
N TYR A 102 -10.83 0.07 19.99
CA TYR A 102 -11.71 -0.76 20.80
C TYR A 102 -12.93 -1.19 19.97
N VAL A 103 -13.26 -2.48 19.99
CA VAL A 103 -14.36 -3.08 19.20
C VAL A 103 -15.20 -3.98 20.12
N PRO A 104 -16.10 -3.41 20.93
CA PRO A 104 -16.88 -4.15 21.92
C PRO A 104 -17.96 -5.06 21.30
N PRO A 105 -18.29 -6.18 21.96
CA PRO A 105 -19.56 -6.88 21.72
C PRO A 105 -20.76 -6.05 22.22
N PRO A 106 -22.00 -6.36 21.77
CA PRO A 106 -22.35 -7.44 20.84
C PRO A 106 -22.27 -7.03 19.36
N ASP A 107 -22.18 -5.73 19.07
CA ASP A 107 -22.31 -5.21 17.71
C ASP A 107 -21.00 -5.24 16.91
N TRP A 108 -19.87 -5.45 17.59
CA TRP A 108 -18.52 -5.50 17.01
C TRP A 108 -18.22 -4.28 16.13
N GLN A 109 -18.70 -3.11 16.56
CA GLN A 109 -18.44 -1.85 15.89
C GLN A 109 -17.29 -1.11 16.58
N LEU A 110 -16.52 -0.39 15.76
CA LEU A 110 -15.45 0.48 16.19
C LEU A 110 -15.99 1.53 17.16
N ASP A 111 -15.43 1.54 18.38
CA ASP A 111 -15.68 2.60 19.35
C ASP A 111 -15.31 3.95 18.72
N PRO A 112 -16.06 5.03 19.01
CA PRO A 112 -15.74 6.35 18.50
C PRO A 112 -14.34 6.81 18.88
N ARG A 113 -13.71 6.27 19.93
CA ARG A 113 -12.39 6.68 20.40
C ARG A 113 -11.35 5.61 20.10
N LEU A 114 -10.20 6.06 19.62
CA LEU A 114 -9.01 5.23 19.43
C LEU A 114 -7.75 6.08 19.50
N TRP A 115 -6.62 5.45 19.75
CA TRP A 115 -5.32 6.12 19.63
C TRP A 115 -4.74 5.93 18.23
N ALA A 116 -4.19 7.01 17.67
CA ALA A 116 -3.38 6.98 16.45
C ALA A 116 -1.99 7.58 16.76
N ILE A 117 -1.06 6.70 17.16
CA ILE A 117 0.22 7.10 17.76
C ILE A 117 1.32 6.91 16.70
N PRO A 118 2.13 7.93 16.39
CA PRO A 118 3.34 7.73 15.58
C PRO A 118 4.24 6.69 16.25
N ILE A 119 4.78 5.75 15.48
CA ILE A 119 5.64 4.67 16.02
C ILE A 119 6.82 5.21 16.84
N PRO A 120 7.53 6.28 16.44
CA PRO A 120 8.59 6.86 17.27
C PRO A 120 8.10 7.38 18.63
N GLU A 121 6.88 7.89 18.70
CA GLU A 121 6.30 8.40 19.95
C GLU A 121 5.80 7.25 20.83
N PHE A 122 5.27 6.20 20.20
CA PHE A 122 4.91 4.95 20.88
C PHE A 122 6.13 4.31 21.53
N LEU A 123 7.22 4.12 20.78
CA LEU A 123 8.46 3.49 21.27
C LEU A 123 9.12 4.26 22.43
N LYS A 124 8.92 5.59 22.52
CA LYS A 124 9.41 6.40 23.65
C LYS A 124 8.57 6.23 24.92
N ALA A 125 7.27 5.96 24.76
CA ALA A 125 6.30 5.98 25.86
C ALA A 125 5.91 4.59 26.36
N ALA A 126 5.98 3.57 25.50
CA ALA A 126 5.54 2.23 25.81
C ALA A 126 6.50 1.52 26.76
N GLN A 127 5.95 0.72 27.68
CA GLN A 127 6.75 -0.06 28.61
C GLN A 127 7.22 -1.35 27.93
N PRO A 128 8.53 -1.66 27.93
CA PRO A 128 9.02 -2.94 27.45
C PRO A 128 8.42 -4.09 28.25
N HIS A 129 7.95 -5.14 27.57
CA HIS A 129 7.40 -6.33 28.21
C HIS A 129 7.66 -7.58 27.37
N GLY A 130 8.44 -8.52 27.92
CA GLY A 130 8.88 -9.70 27.18
C GLY A 130 9.66 -9.30 25.92
N SER A 131 9.22 -9.79 24.76
CA SER A 131 9.77 -9.45 23.44
C SER A 131 9.11 -8.24 22.77
N GLY A 132 8.23 -7.52 23.46
CA GLY A 132 7.44 -6.44 22.87
C GLY A 132 7.16 -5.30 23.85
N TYR A 133 5.98 -4.70 23.69
CA TYR A 133 5.56 -3.53 24.45
C TYR A 133 4.17 -3.70 25.03
N ILE A 134 3.90 -3.05 26.16
CA ILE A 134 2.55 -2.88 26.70
C ILE A 134 2.14 -1.42 26.54
N PHE A 135 0.89 -1.24 26.11
CA PHE A 135 0.17 0.02 26.16
C PHE A 135 -1.03 -0.10 27.08
N SER A 136 -1.24 0.91 27.92
CA SER A 136 -2.49 1.10 28.66
C SER A 136 -2.98 2.55 28.56
N GLY A 137 -4.30 2.72 28.57
CA GLY A 137 -4.90 4.05 28.59
C GLY A 137 -6.42 4.02 28.66
N TYR A 138 -7.01 5.14 29.12
CA TYR A 138 -8.46 5.33 29.13
C TYR A 138 -8.94 5.92 27.81
N LEU A 139 -10.00 5.36 27.24
CA LEU A 139 -10.66 5.89 26.03
C LEU A 139 -11.41 7.21 26.29
N ASP A 140 -11.47 7.65 27.54
CA ASP A 140 -12.08 8.91 27.96
C ASP A 140 -11.02 9.99 28.22
N GLY A 141 -11.05 11.05 27.41
CA GLY A 141 -10.13 12.18 27.49
C GLY A 141 -10.22 12.99 28.79
N ARG A 142 -11.21 12.73 29.66
CA ARG A 142 -11.32 13.31 31.01
C ARG A 142 -10.33 12.72 32.01
N PHE A 143 -9.61 11.65 31.68
CA PHE A 143 -8.52 11.10 32.48
C PHE A 143 -7.18 11.58 31.92
N PRO A 144 -6.67 12.76 32.32
CA PRO A 144 -5.52 13.43 31.69
C PRO A 144 -4.16 12.77 31.97
N GLN A 145 -4.13 11.65 32.70
CA GLN A 145 -2.91 11.11 33.28
C GLN A 145 -1.94 10.49 32.27
N SER A 146 -2.36 10.23 31.03
CA SER A 146 -1.48 9.69 30.00
C SER A 146 -1.02 10.77 29.02
N ALA A 147 0.31 10.93 28.89
CA ALA A 147 0.94 11.76 27.85
C ALA A 147 0.52 11.35 26.42
N MET A 148 -0.05 10.15 26.26
CA MET A 148 -0.55 9.63 24.98
C MET A 148 -1.94 10.13 24.60
N ASN A 149 -2.66 10.83 25.50
CA ASN A 149 -3.98 11.40 25.20
C ASN A 149 -3.96 12.43 24.06
N LYS A 150 -2.80 13.05 23.78
CA LYS A 150 -2.62 13.91 22.59
C LYS A 150 -2.87 13.17 21.26
N PHE A 151 -2.79 11.84 21.28
CA PHE A 151 -3.03 10.94 20.14
C PHE A 151 -4.39 10.24 20.19
N LEU A 152 -5.19 10.47 21.23
CA LEU A 152 -6.57 9.97 21.31
C LEU A 152 -7.44 10.80 20.36
N ILE A 153 -8.08 10.13 19.40
CA ILE A 153 -8.89 10.77 18.36
C ILE A 153 -10.31 10.20 18.32
N ASP A 154 -11.22 10.95 17.70
CA ASP A 154 -12.55 10.49 17.34
C ASP A 154 -12.53 9.87 15.92
N ALA A 155 -12.91 8.59 15.80
CA ALA A 155 -13.01 7.84 14.55
C ALA A 155 -14.02 8.43 13.55
N ARG A 156 -14.97 9.25 14.02
CA ARG A 156 -15.88 10.01 13.15
C ARG A 156 -15.24 11.29 12.61
N GLN A 157 -14.09 11.69 13.17
CA GLN A 157 -13.34 12.88 12.81
C GLN A 157 -11.90 12.58 12.38
N LEU A 158 -11.61 11.35 11.90
CA LEU A 158 -10.27 10.90 11.50
C LEU A 158 -9.55 11.93 10.62
N ARG A 159 -10.24 12.48 9.62
CA ARG A 159 -9.68 13.53 8.77
C ARG A 159 -9.11 14.70 9.56
N ARG A 160 -9.91 15.35 10.41
CA ARG A 160 -9.52 16.59 11.11
C ARG A 160 -8.56 16.33 12.26
N GLN A 161 -8.79 15.24 13.01
CA GLN A 161 -8.03 14.96 14.23
C GLN A 161 -6.75 14.15 13.97
N TRP A 162 -6.63 13.48 12.82
CA TRP A 162 -5.45 12.68 12.50
C TRP A 162 -4.86 12.99 11.12
N LEU A 163 -5.59 12.70 10.03
CA LEU A 163 -5.02 12.76 8.68
C LEU A 163 -4.42 14.14 8.38
N GLU A 164 -5.14 15.20 8.72
CA GLU A 164 -4.72 16.59 8.52
C GLU A 164 -3.51 17.03 9.36
N ARG A 165 -3.11 16.24 10.37
CA ARG A 165 -1.91 16.46 11.19
C ARG A 165 -0.70 15.71 10.65
N ILE A 166 -0.90 14.77 9.73
CA ILE A 166 0.20 14.03 9.11
C ILE A 166 1.02 15.02 8.25
N PRO A 167 2.36 15.08 8.43
CA PRO A 167 3.21 15.98 7.67
C PRO A 167 3.00 15.85 6.16
N GLY A 168 2.71 16.98 5.52
CA GLY A 168 2.48 17.09 4.08
C GLY A 168 1.17 16.52 3.54
N TRP A 169 0.23 16.15 4.42
CA TRP A 169 -1.10 15.69 4.02
C TRP A 169 -1.96 16.79 3.38
N LYS A 170 -1.68 18.05 3.70
CA LYS A 170 -2.40 19.23 3.17
C LYS A 170 -1.73 19.87 1.95
N ASP A 171 -0.50 19.49 1.62
CA ASP A 171 0.27 20.07 0.51
C ASP A 171 -0.52 20.00 -0.80
N PRO A 172 -0.35 20.89 -1.78
CA PRO A 172 -1.04 20.73 -3.06
C PRO A 172 -0.68 19.41 -3.76
N VAL A 173 -1.65 18.80 -4.44
CA VAL A 173 -1.41 17.67 -5.34
C VAL A 173 -0.96 18.23 -6.68
N ASN A 174 0.26 17.90 -7.10
CA ASN A 174 0.80 18.32 -8.38
C ASN A 174 0.30 17.38 -9.49
N VAL A 175 -0.66 17.85 -10.27
CA VAL A 175 -1.13 17.12 -11.46
C VAL A 175 -0.31 17.60 -12.67
N PRO A 176 0.30 16.69 -13.46
CA PRO A 176 1.02 17.07 -14.67
C PRO A 176 0.11 17.84 -15.63
N GLN A 177 0.60 18.88 -16.30
CA GLN A 177 -0.17 19.49 -17.39
C GLN A 177 -0.10 18.57 -18.63
N VAL A 178 -1.25 18.28 -19.22
CA VAL A 178 -1.30 17.64 -20.55
C VAL A 178 -1.53 18.75 -21.57
N GLY A 179 -0.61 18.87 -22.53
CA GLY A 179 -0.74 19.76 -23.68
C GLY A 179 -1.78 19.24 -24.68
N VAL A 180 -3.03 19.09 -24.24
CA VAL A 180 -4.14 18.70 -25.13
C VAL A 180 -4.39 19.86 -26.09
N THR A 181 -4.12 19.65 -27.37
CA THR A 181 -4.48 20.59 -28.45
C THR A 181 -5.62 20.00 -29.27
N SER A 182 -6.27 20.81 -30.10
CA SER A 182 -7.33 20.39 -31.03
C SER A 182 -6.90 19.30 -32.02
N ALA A 183 -5.60 18.97 -32.08
CA ALA A 183 -5.02 17.89 -32.89
C ALA A 183 -4.85 16.56 -32.13
N SER A 184 -5.40 16.44 -30.92
CA SER A 184 -5.34 15.20 -30.14
C SER A 184 -6.11 14.07 -30.84
N GLU A 185 -5.47 12.92 -31.02
CA GLU A 185 -6.11 11.78 -31.70
C GLU A 185 -7.28 11.24 -30.86
N GLU A 186 -8.46 11.15 -31.47
CA GLU A 186 -9.55 10.31 -30.97
C GLU A 186 -9.21 8.85 -31.29
N VAL A 187 -8.97 8.06 -30.25
CA VAL A 187 -8.45 6.70 -30.45
C VAL A 187 -9.52 5.66 -30.11
N PRO A 188 -9.92 4.80 -31.08
CA PRO A 188 -10.87 3.71 -30.83
C PRO A 188 -10.28 2.68 -29.85
N ARG A 189 -11.14 2.06 -29.03
CA ARG A 189 -10.76 1.09 -27.99
C ARG A 189 -9.95 -0.08 -28.56
N PRO A 190 -8.69 -0.32 -28.12
CA PRO A 190 -8.12 -1.65 -28.14
C PRO A 190 -8.63 -2.42 -26.92
N ALA A 191 -8.95 -3.70 -27.09
CA ALA A 191 -9.43 -4.59 -26.04
C ALA A 191 -8.32 -5.01 -25.06
N SER A 192 -7.72 -4.10 -24.29
CA SER A 192 -6.59 -4.44 -23.39
C SER A 192 -7.00 -4.73 -21.93
N ARG A 193 -8.29 -4.98 -21.65
CA ARG A 193 -8.73 -5.27 -20.27
C ARG A 193 -8.54 -6.72 -19.82
N ALA A 194 -8.38 -7.69 -20.72
CA ALA A 194 -8.42 -9.10 -20.37
C ALA A 194 -7.21 -9.59 -19.52
N PHE A 195 -6.08 -8.88 -19.57
CA PHE A 195 -4.81 -9.34 -18.97
C PHE A 195 -4.25 -8.49 -17.83
N GLY A 196 -4.91 -7.38 -17.47
CA GLY A 196 -4.36 -6.43 -16.49
C GLY A 196 -4.04 -7.07 -15.15
N LYS A 197 -5.00 -7.83 -14.59
CA LYS A 197 -4.78 -8.49 -13.28
C LYS A 197 -3.73 -9.59 -13.34
N TYR A 198 -3.58 -10.27 -14.48
CA TYR A 198 -2.57 -11.31 -14.68
C TYR A 198 -1.16 -10.72 -14.59
N GLY A 199 -0.87 -9.63 -15.31
CA GLY A 199 0.46 -9.01 -15.26
C GLY A 199 0.78 -8.37 -13.92
N GLU A 200 -0.22 -7.82 -13.21
CA GLU A 200 -0.04 -7.36 -11.82
C GLU A 200 0.38 -8.47 -10.88
N LEU A 201 -0.33 -9.61 -10.88
CA LEU A 201 -0.03 -10.76 -10.02
C LEU A 201 1.33 -11.38 -10.38
N TRP A 202 1.60 -11.51 -11.68
CA TRP A 202 2.89 -12.00 -12.15
C TRP A 202 4.03 -11.09 -11.70
N LEU A 203 3.92 -9.77 -11.88
CA LEU A 203 4.93 -8.81 -11.44
C LEU A 203 5.09 -8.80 -9.91
N ALA A 204 3.98 -8.83 -9.16
CA ALA A 204 4.02 -8.95 -7.71
C ALA A 204 4.82 -10.18 -7.26
N SER A 205 4.65 -11.32 -7.94
CA SER A 205 5.44 -12.53 -7.65
C SER A 205 6.95 -12.34 -7.92
N GLN A 206 7.31 -11.60 -8.99
CA GLN A 206 8.73 -11.30 -9.28
C GLN A 206 9.34 -10.35 -8.23
N LEU A 207 8.56 -9.36 -7.80
CA LEU A 207 8.95 -8.39 -6.77
C LEU A 207 9.12 -9.07 -5.41
N MET A 208 8.20 -9.94 -5.01
CA MET A 208 8.32 -10.72 -3.77
C MET A 208 9.58 -11.60 -3.78
N ARG A 209 9.89 -12.25 -4.91
CA ARG A 209 11.12 -13.04 -5.05
C ARG A 209 12.39 -12.19 -4.95
N ALA A 210 12.38 -10.99 -5.53
CA ALA A 210 13.54 -10.11 -5.54
C ALA A 210 13.74 -9.36 -4.21
N GLY A 211 12.66 -8.90 -3.57
CA GLY A 211 12.69 -8.16 -2.30
C GLY A 211 12.68 -9.02 -1.05
N LEU A 212 12.25 -10.29 -1.17
CA LEU A 212 12.06 -11.23 -0.07
C LEU A 212 11.23 -10.59 1.05
N GLN A 213 11.66 -10.74 2.30
CA GLN A 213 10.98 -10.20 3.50
C GLN A 213 11.27 -8.72 3.77
N ASN A 214 11.92 -8.00 2.85
CA ASN A 214 12.34 -6.60 3.08
C ASN A 214 11.49 -5.58 2.35
N VAL A 215 10.63 -6.04 1.43
CA VAL A 215 9.77 -5.16 0.66
C VAL A 215 8.34 -5.62 0.81
N VAL A 216 7.52 -4.78 1.43
CA VAL A 216 6.07 -4.99 1.45
C VAL A 216 5.51 -4.56 0.09
N LEU A 217 4.62 -5.39 -0.46
CA LEU A 217 3.78 -5.03 -1.58
C LEU A 217 2.36 -4.85 -1.06
N ALA A 218 1.74 -3.69 -1.32
CA ALA A 218 0.38 -3.42 -0.91
C ALA A 218 -0.50 -2.96 -2.08
N GLN A 219 -1.79 -3.31 -2.03
CA GLN A 219 -2.79 -2.96 -3.04
C GLN A 219 -3.91 -2.12 -2.43
N ASP A 220 -4.25 -0.99 -3.08
CA ASP A 220 -5.39 -0.18 -2.69
C ASP A 220 -6.68 -1.02 -2.76
N ARG A 221 -7.49 -0.95 -1.69
CA ARG A 221 -8.80 -1.64 -1.63
C ARG A 221 -9.76 -1.14 -2.70
N LEU A 222 -9.68 0.16 -2.98
CA LEU A 222 -10.43 0.85 -4.01
C LEU A 222 -9.42 1.64 -4.87
N ARG A 223 -9.33 1.33 -6.16
CA ARG A 223 -8.48 2.08 -7.09
C ARG A 223 -9.10 3.42 -7.41
N VAL A 224 -8.49 4.48 -6.90
CA VAL A 224 -8.92 5.86 -7.04
C VAL A 224 -7.89 6.75 -7.75
N ASP A 225 -6.67 6.25 -7.94
CA ASP A 225 -5.63 6.85 -8.77
C ASP A 225 -4.86 5.77 -9.56
N CYS A 226 -3.73 6.15 -10.19
CA CYS A 226 -2.97 5.27 -11.07
C CYS A 226 -2.11 4.21 -10.36
N VAL A 227 -2.03 4.18 -9.03
CA VAL A 227 -1.13 3.24 -8.34
C VAL A 227 -1.78 1.85 -8.23
N ASP A 228 -1.22 0.87 -8.92
CA ASP A 228 -1.65 -0.52 -8.87
C ASP A 228 -0.96 -1.31 -7.75
N LEU A 229 0.30 -0.99 -7.46
CA LEU A 229 1.08 -1.56 -6.35
C LEU A 229 1.85 -0.46 -5.62
N LEU A 230 1.74 -0.45 -4.29
CA LEU A 230 2.62 0.28 -3.39
C LEU A 230 3.75 -0.64 -2.93
N LEU A 231 4.97 -0.11 -2.89
CA LEU A 231 6.16 -0.81 -2.40
C LEU A 231 6.71 -0.07 -1.20
N HIS A 232 7.01 -0.79 -0.13
CA HIS A 232 7.64 -0.23 1.06
C HIS A 232 8.90 -1.03 1.38
N ASP A 233 10.07 -0.41 1.20
CA ASP A 233 11.35 -0.97 1.63
C ASP A 233 11.49 -0.76 3.15
N LEU A 234 11.36 -1.87 3.88
CA LEU A 234 11.41 -1.91 5.35
C LEU A 234 12.77 -1.45 5.91
N SER A 235 13.85 -1.54 5.11
CA SER A 235 15.19 -1.16 5.57
C SER A 235 15.45 0.34 5.55
N SER A 236 14.82 1.07 4.63
CA SER A 236 15.01 2.51 4.46
C SER A 236 13.76 3.33 4.74
N SER A 237 12.63 2.66 5.01
CA SER A 237 11.30 3.26 5.13
C SER A 237 10.87 4.04 3.89
N ALA A 238 11.48 3.72 2.75
CA ALA A 238 11.18 4.36 1.48
C ALA A 238 9.93 3.72 0.86
N VAL A 239 9.03 4.57 0.40
CA VAL A 239 7.84 4.18 -0.34
C VAL A 239 8.03 4.49 -1.83
N GLY A 240 7.64 3.55 -2.68
CA GLY A 240 7.54 3.69 -4.13
C GLY A 240 6.20 3.16 -4.64
N GLY A 241 5.85 3.47 -5.88
CA GLY A 241 4.61 2.99 -6.49
C GLY A 241 4.78 2.55 -7.93
N LEU A 242 3.90 1.67 -8.37
CA LEU A 242 3.86 1.16 -9.74
C LEU A 242 2.49 1.40 -10.38
N VAL A 243 2.52 1.87 -11.62
CA VAL A 243 1.41 1.81 -12.57
C VAL A 243 1.70 0.63 -13.51
N ILE A 244 0.80 -0.35 -13.63
CA ILE A 244 1.09 -1.61 -14.32
C ILE A 244 0.17 -1.75 -15.53
N HIS A 245 0.77 -1.83 -16.72
CA HIS A 245 0.06 -2.01 -17.98
C HIS A 245 0.47 -3.30 -18.67
N THR A 246 -0.38 -4.31 -18.58
CA THR A 246 -0.28 -5.50 -19.44
C THR A 246 -0.88 -5.20 -20.80
N SER A 247 -0.06 -5.22 -21.85
CA SER A 247 -0.43 -4.70 -23.17
C SER A 247 -0.32 -5.78 -24.23
N SER A 248 -1.38 -6.02 -25.00
CA SER A 248 -1.33 -6.97 -26.13
C SER A 248 -0.43 -6.45 -27.25
N VAL A 249 0.39 -7.33 -27.83
CA VAL A 249 1.19 -7.04 -29.02
C VAL A 249 0.34 -7.34 -30.25
N ASN A 250 0.10 -6.34 -31.11
CA ASN A 250 -0.70 -6.58 -32.31
C ASN A 250 0.07 -7.36 -33.40
N ALA A 251 -0.61 -7.75 -34.48
CA ALA A 251 -0.01 -8.48 -35.60
C ALA A 251 1.17 -7.78 -36.29
N ARG A 252 1.35 -6.47 -36.09
CA ARG A 252 2.48 -5.68 -36.62
C ARG A 252 3.66 -5.59 -35.63
N GLY A 253 3.56 -6.24 -34.47
CA GLY A 253 4.57 -6.18 -33.41
C GLY A 253 4.54 -4.88 -32.60
N ILE A 254 3.38 -4.19 -32.57
CA ILE A 254 3.21 -2.90 -31.88
C ILE A 254 2.55 -3.15 -30.53
N VAL A 255 3.14 -2.56 -29.49
CA VAL A 255 2.61 -2.46 -28.13
C VAL A 255 1.87 -1.14 -28.01
N GLN A 256 0.66 -1.19 -27.43
CA GLN A 256 -0.14 -0.01 -27.14
C GLN A 256 -0.57 -0.01 -25.68
N PHE A 257 -0.42 1.12 -25.01
CA PHE A 257 -0.89 1.32 -23.64
C PHE A 257 -1.45 2.74 -23.48
N ARG A 258 -2.32 2.91 -22.49
CA ARG A 258 -2.97 4.19 -22.18
C ARG A 258 -2.98 4.43 -20.68
N ILE A 259 -2.67 5.66 -20.29
CA ILE A 259 -2.76 6.15 -18.91
C ILE A 259 -3.73 7.33 -18.89
N ARG A 260 -4.72 7.28 -18.00
CA ARG A 260 -5.68 8.37 -17.85
C ARG A 260 -5.06 9.52 -17.09
N HIS A 261 -5.22 10.73 -17.60
CA HIS A 261 -4.63 11.92 -16.99
C HIS A 261 -5.24 12.25 -15.61
N ASP A 262 -6.56 12.09 -15.47
CA ASP A 262 -7.31 12.40 -14.25
C ASP A 262 -6.82 11.61 -13.02
N THR A 263 -6.27 10.42 -13.21
CA THR A 263 -5.75 9.57 -12.13
C THR A 263 -4.23 9.60 -12.01
N PHE A 264 -3.53 10.16 -13.00
CA PHE A 264 -2.08 10.12 -13.08
C PHE A 264 -1.43 11.33 -12.39
N PHE A 265 -0.28 11.08 -11.77
CA PHE A 265 0.56 12.11 -11.17
C PHE A 265 2.03 11.75 -11.40
N VAL A 266 2.93 12.72 -11.22
CA VAL A 266 4.37 12.50 -11.37
C VAL A 266 5.03 12.55 -10.00
N ASP A 267 5.82 11.52 -9.72
CA ASP A 267 6.65 11.41 -8.52
C ASP A 267 7.97 10.69 -8.91
N PRO A 268 9.14 11.10 -8.36
CA PRO A 268 10.41 10.44 -8.63
C PRO A 268 10.44 8.93 -8.32
N ARG A 269 9.57 8.45 -7.42
CA ARG A 269 9.46 7.03 -7.03
C ARG A 269 8.23 6.34 -7.61
N LEU A 270 7.56 6.96 -8.60
CA LEU A 270 6.49 6.34 -9.35
C LEU A 270 7.03 5.81 -10.69
N LEU A 271 6.85 4.52 -10.94
CA LEU A 271 7.26 3.88 -12.19
C LEU A 271 6.03 3.37 -12.94
N VAL A 272 6.03 3.54 -14.26
CA VAL A 272 5.09 2.91 -15.18
C VAL A 272 5.75 1.65 -15.74
N VAL A 273 5.15 0.49 -15.46
CA VAL A 273 5.63 -0.81 -15.92
C VAL A 273 4.72 -1.31 -17.04
N VAL A 274 5.26 -1.40 -18.25
CA VAL A 274 4.56 -1.97 -19.41
C VAL A 274 5.06 -3.39 -19.62
N ILE A 275 4.15 -4.36 -19.58
CA ILE A 275 4.42 -5.78 -19.75
C ILE A 275 3.71 -6.22 -21.05
N PRO A 276 4.43 -6.36 -22.17
CA PRO A 276 3.84 -6.85 -23.40
C PRO A 276 3.41 -8.30 -23.26
N CYS A 277 2.25 -8.63 -23.81
CA CYS A 277 1.68 -9.97 -23.89
C CYS A 277 1.51 -10.33 -25.36
N ARG A 278 2.10 -11.45 -25.76
CA ARG A 278 2.11 -11.96 -27.13
C ARG A 278 0.76 -12.61 -27.45
N ASN A 279 0.52 -12.88 -28.74
CA ASN A 279 -0.77 -13.43 -29.21
C ASN A 279 -1.05 -14.85 -28.72
N ASP A 280 -0.03 -15.58 -28.27
CA ASP A 280 -0.13 -16.90 -27.63
C ASP A 280 -0.53 -16.83 -26.15
N GLY A 281 -0.64 -15.62 -25.59
CA GLY A 281 -0.97 -15.38 -24.18
C GLY A 281 0.25 -15.29 -23.26
N ASP A 282 1.46 -15.55 -23.77
CA ASP A 282 2.68 -15.46 -22.98
C ASP A 282 3.14 -14.00 -22.85
N LEU A 283 3.86 -13.71 -21.76
CA LEU A 283 4.53 -12.44 -21.59
C LEU A 283 5.77 -12.38 -22.47
N ASP A 284 6.02 -11.22 -23.07
CA ASP A 284 7.21 -10.99 -23.88
C ASP A 284 8.48 -11.05 -23.01
N GLU A 285 9.62 -11.36 -23.65
CA GLU A 285 10.91 -11.42 -22.97
C GLU A 285 11.43 -10.06 -22.51
N THR A 286 10.85 -8.97 -23.04
CA THR A 286 11.19 -7.59 -22.66
C THR A 286 9.96 -6.88 -22.08
N ALA A 287 10.12 -6.34 -20.88
CA ALA A 287 9.21 -5.39 -20.25
C ALA A 287 9.84 -3.99 -20.24
N PHE A 288 9.05 -2.97 -19.93
CA PHE A 288 9.51 -1.58 -19.89
C PHE A 288 9.21 -0.97 -18.53
N VAL A 289 10.18 -0.28 -17.96
CA VAL A 289 10.04 0.41 -16.67
C VAL A 289 10.41 1.87 -16.91
N ILE A 290 9.38 2.71 -16.93
CA ILE A 290 9.44 4.11 -17.34
C ILE A 290 9.22 4.96 -16.09
N PRO A 291 10.17 5.83 -15.69
CA PRO A 291 9.90 6.82 -14.64
C PRO A 291 8.67 7.67 -15.00
N ALA A 292 7.82 7.98 -14.04
CA ALA A 292 6.60 8.76 -14.30
C ALA A 292 6.90 10.12 -14.98
N ALA A 293 8.04 10.74 -14.64
CA ALA A 293 8.50 11.99 -15.25
C ALA A 293 8.84 11.87 -16.74
N ASP A 294 9.22 10.69 -17.20
CA ASP A 294 9.61 10.43 -18.59
C ASP A 294 8.41 10.07 -19.47
N LEU A 295 7.25 9.81 -18.86
CA LEU A 295 6.06 9.38 -19.58
C LEU A 295 5.66 10.32 -20.74
N PRO A 296 5.69 11.66 -20.59
CA PRO A 296 5.37 12.57 -21.68
C PRO A 296 6.33 12.47 -22.89
N ALA A 297 7.59 12.07 -22.67
CA ALA A 297 8.58 11.96 -23.74
C ALA A 297 8.39 10.69 -24.60
N VAL A 298 7.77 9.66 -24.03
CA VAL A 298 7.56 8.37 -24.71
C VAL A 298 6.13 8.15 -25.22
N THR A 299 5.21 9.02 -24.82
CA THR A 299 3.78 8.98 -25.19
C THR A 299 3.36 10.20 -26.00
N SER A 300 2.13 10.17 -26.51
CA SER A 300 1.46 11.30 -27.12
C SER A 300 0.20 11.63 -26.31
N ALA A 301 -0.21 12.91 -26.31
CA ALA A 301 -1.49 13.30 -25.73
C ALA A 301 -2.63 12.64 -26.51
N SER A 302 -3.65 12.17 -25.79
CA SER A 302 -4.79 11.46 -26.36
C SER A 302 -6.09 11.90 -25.68
N LEU A 303 -7.21 11.79 -26.41
CA LEU A 303 -8.56 11.99 -25.88
C LEU A 303 -9.32 10.67 -25.96
N ASP A 304 -9.84 10.21 -24.83
CA ASP A 304 -10.73 9.04 -24.74
C ASP A 304 -12.10 9.50 -24.27
N ARG A 305 -13.07 9.63 -25.19
CA ARG A 305 -14.43 10.11 -24.88
C ARG A 305 -14.45 11.49 -24.21
N GLY A 306 -13.48 12.34 -24.55
CA GLY A 306 -13.30 13.66 -23.94
C GLY A 306 -12.38 13.68 -22.72
N ASP A 307 -11.97 12.52 -22.19
CA ASP A 307 -11.02 12.44 -21.08
C ASP A 307 -9.58 12.49 -21.61
N PRO A 308 -8.75 13.42 -21.13
CA PRO A 308 -7.34 13.49 -21.53
C PRO A 308 -6.54 12.31 -20.99
N GLY A 309 -5.49 11.93 -21.71
CA GLY A 309 -4.58 10.87 -21.29
C GLY A 309 -3.30 10.82 -22.09
N TYR A 310 -2.42 9.92 -21.66
CA TYR A 310 -1.19 9.57 -22.36
C TYR A 310 -1.39 8.27 -23.12
N GLN A 311 -1.01 8.26 -24.40
CA GLN A 311 -1.02 7.06 -25.23
C GLN A 311 0.40 6.72 -25.67
N GLY A 312 0.84 5.52 -25.31
CA GLY A 312 2.08 4.93 -25.79
C GLY A 312 1.81 3.98 -26.94
N SER A 313 2.58 4.11 -28.02
CA SER A 313 2.59 3.18 -29.15
C SER A 313 4.04 3.02 -29.63
N PHE A 314 4.51 1.78 -29.70
CA PHE A 314 5.87 1.49 -30.16
C PHE A 314 6.02 0.05 -30.65
N ARG A 315 7.02 -0.19 -31.50
CA ARG A 315 7.34 -1.51 -32.04
C ARG A 315 8.35 -2.24 -31.15
N LEU A 316 8.16 -3.55 -30.94
CA LEU A 316 9.09 -4.40 -30.19
C LEU A 316 10.30 -4.85 -31.02
N SER A 317 10.11 -5.09 -32.32
CA SER A 317 11.18 -5.55 -33.21
C SER A 317 11.07 -4.89 -34.60
N PRO A 318 12.09 -4.10 -35.01
CA PRO A 318 13.17 -3.57 -34.16
C PRO A 318 12.60 -2.70 -33.03
N LEU A 319 13.26 -2.72 -31.87
CA LEU A 319 12.82 -1.94 -30.71
C LEU A 319 12.94 -0.44 -31.01
N ALA A 320 11.84 0.29 -30.80
CA ALA A 320 11.82 1.74 -30.94
C ALA A 320 12.90 2.41 -30.07
N GLU A 321 13.68 3.31 -30.66
CA GLU A 321 14.84 3.94 -30.00
C GLU A 321 14.45 4.66 -28.69
N LYS A 322 13.34 5.39 -28.70
CA LYS A 322 12.79 6.08 -27.52
C LYS A 322 12.48 5.14 -26.34
N MET A 323 12.25 3.85 -26.58
CA MET A 323 11.91 2.87 -25.55
C MET A 323 13.12 2.12 -25.02
N ARG A 324 14.26 2.18 -25.72
CA ARG A 324 15.47 1.43 -25.38
C ARG A 324 15.99 1.71 -23.97
N PRO A 325 15.99 2.95 -23.44
CA PRO A 325 16.44 3.23 -22.07
C PRO A 325 15.60 2.54 -20.98
N TYR A 326 14.35 2.20 -21.30
CA TYR A 326 13.37 1.66 -20.35
C TYR A 326 13.26 0.14 -20.42
N ALA A 327 13.84 -0.50 -21.44
CA ALA A 327 13.77 -1.93 -21.65
C ALA A 327 14.46 -2.70 -20.51
N VAL A 328 13.78 -3.71 -19.99
CA VAL A 328 14.27 -4.63 -18.96
C VAL A 328 13.90 -6.04 -19.38
N PRO A 329 14.84 -7.01 -19.36
CA PRO A 329 14.48 -8.40 -19.54
C PRO A 329 13.43 -8.82 -18.51
N SER A 330 12.30 -9.39 -18.95
CA SER A 330 11.18 -9.77 -18.08
C SER A 330 11.61 -10.69 -16.93
N LYS A 331 12.60 -11.56 -17.17
CA LYS A 331 13.21 -12.42 -16.13
C LYS A 331 13.93 -11.66 -15.02
N LYS A 332 14.37 -10.42 -15.27
CA LYS A 332 15.04 -9.53 -14.31
C LYS A 332 14.14 -8.38 -13.84
N LEU A 333 12.86 -8.38 -14.21
CA LEU A 333 11.98 -7.24 -14.01
C LEU A 333 11.82 -6.85 -12.54
N GLY A 334 11.61 -7.83 -11.64
CA GLY A 334 11.47 -7.56 -10.21
C GLY A 334 12.68 -6.80 -9.64
N ALA A 335 13.89 -7.31 -9.89
CA ALA A 335 15.14 -6.66 -9.48
C ALA A 335 15.32 -5.30 -10.16
N GLY A 336 15.05 -5.19 -11.47
CA GLY A 336 15.17 -3.94 -12.22
C GLY A 336 14.17 -2.85 -11.83
N VAL A 337 13.03 -3.22 -11.24
CA VAL A 337 12.09 -2.28 -10.61
C VAL A 337 12.61 -1.84 -9.24
N LEU A 338 13.02 -2.79 -8.39
CA LEU A 338 13.52 -2.48 -7.05
C LEU A 338 14.78 -1.61 -7.09
N GLU A 339 15.71 -1.87 -8.00
CA GLU A 339 16.93 -1.05 -8.16
C GLU A 339 16.62 0.39 -8.57
N ARG A 340 15.58 0.60 -9.40
CA ARG A 340 15.17 1.95 -9.81
C ARG A 340 14.46 2.70 -8.69
N LEU A 341 13.65 2.02 -7.88
CA LEU A 341 12.95 2.63 -6.75
C LEU A 341 13.85 2.87 -5.55
N PHE A 342 14.75 1.92 -5.27
CA PHE A 342 15.59 1.87 -4.07
C PHE A 342 17.06 1.53 -4.46
N PRO A 343 17.78 2.48 -5.10
CA PRO A 343 19.13 2.23 -5.63
C PRO A 343 20.13 1.75 -4.58
N GLY A 344 21.03 0.85 -4.98
CA GLY A 344 22.16 0.38 -4.16
C GLY A 344 21.85 -0.71 -3.14
N ARG A 345 20.60 -1.20 -3.07
CA ARG A 345 20.18 -2.16 -2.04
C ARG A 345 20.27 -3.63 -2.45
N LEU A 346 20.24 -3.92 -3.75
CA LEU A 346 20.39 -5.30 -4.24
C LEU A 346 21.86 -5.75 -4.27
N SER A 347 22.80 -4.82 -4.42
CA SER A 347 24.25 -5.09 -4.47
C SER A 347 24.89 -5.37 -3.11
N ASP A 348 24.37 -4.81 -2.03
CA ASP A 348 24.91 -5.00 -0.67
C ASP A 348 24.73 -6.43 -0.11
N ARG A 349 23.94 -7.27 -0.80
CA ARG A 349 23.51 -8.58 -0.28
C ARG A 349 24.22 -9.79 -0.91
N ALA A 350 25.15 -9.56 -1.84
CA ALA A 350 25.99 -10.64 -2.38
C ALA A 350 27.17 -11.03 -1.45
N LYS A 351 27.35 -10.35 -0.30
CA LYS A 351 28.26 -10.81 0.74
C LYS A 351 27.49 -11.60 1.79
N PRO A 352 27.57 -12.94 1.83
CA PRO A 352 27.21 -13.65 3.04
C PRO A 352 28.10 -13.11 4.16
N GLY A 353 27.48 -12.75 5.29
CA GLY A 353 28.20 -12.27 6.47
C GLY A 353 29.30 -13.26 6.84
N ALA A 354 30.51 -12.71 6.98
CA ALA A 354 31.64 -13.36 7.63
C ALA A 354 31.43 -13.40 9.15
#